data_AF-A0A7C2LU15-F1
#
_entry.id   AF-A0A7C2LU15-F1
#
_cell.length_a   1.000
_cell.length_b   1.000
_cell.length_c   1.000
_cell.angle_alpha   90.00
_cell.angle_beta   90.00
_cell.angle_gamma   90.00
#
_symmetry.space_group_name_H-M   'P 1'
#
loop_
_entity.id
_entity.type
_entity.pdbx_description
1 polymer ?
#
loop_
_entity_poly.entity_id
_entity_poly.type
_entity_poly.pdbx_seq_one_letter_code
_entity_poly.pdbx_strand_id
1 'polypeptide(L)'
;MLFIGADQITSDGSTINKIGSWGIAFAARSVGDPVYVVTPSLKLEIDSHKDNVKIEMRDAREVWPDAPEKLKIINPAFEVIDSELITGYITELGIIDPKDIASVVKQNYSWLEFE
;
A
#
# COMPACT_ATOMS: atom_id res chain seq x y z
N MET A 1 -16.26 -7.03 -5.37
CA MET A 1 -15.60 -5.71 -5.17
C MET A 1 -14.92 -5.69 -3.82
N LEU A 2 -13.66 -5.24 -3.77
CA LEU A 2 -12.82 -5.16 -2.57
C LEU A 2 -12.47 -3.70 -2.24
N PHE A 3 -12.52 -3.36 -0.96
CA PHE A 3 -12.01 -2.09 -0.43
C PHE A 3 -10.94 -2.38 0.62
N ILE A 4 -9.80 -1.71 0.51
CA ILE A 4 -8.71 -1.76 1.48
C ILE A 4 -8.26 -0.34 1.84
N GLY A 5 -7.59 -0.19 2.97
CA GLY A 5 -6.88 1.04 3.30
C GLY A 5 -5.50 1.11 2.65
N ALA A 6 -4.77 2.18 2.97
CA ALA A 6 -3.35 2.31 2.72
C ALA A 6 -2.66 2.87 3.97
N ASP A 7 -1.41 2.47 4.18
CA ASP A 7 -0.48 3.12 5.11
C ASP A 7 0.40 4.15 4.39
N GLN A 8 0.75 3.87 3.13
CA GLN A 8 1.51 4.76 2.23
C GLN A 8 1.15 4.45 0.77
N ILE A 9 1.24 5.45 -0.10
CA ILE A 9 1.15 5.32 -1.55
C ILE A 9 2.50 5.74 -2.14
N THR A 10 3.06 4.95 -3.05
CA THR A 10 4.31 5.29 -3.73
C THR A 10 4.06 6.13 -4.98
N SER A 11 5.11 6.76 -5.50
CA SER A 11 5.03 7.56 -6.73
C SER A 11 4.63 6.78 -7.98
N ASP A 12 4.92 5.48 -8.04
CA ASP A 12 4.46 4.56 -9.11
C ASP A 12 3.01 4.09 -8.91
N GLY A 13 2.32 4.59 -7.88
CA GLY A 13 0.92 4.30 -7.59
C GLY A 13 0.72 2.95 -6.89
N SER A 14 1.77 2.32 -6.38
CA SER A 14 1.67 1.12 -5.55
C SER A 14 1.27 1.50 -4.12
N THR A 15 0.62 0.58 -3.40
CA THR A 15 0.15 0.82 -2.03
C THR A 15 0.93 -0.02 -1.04
N ILE A 16 1.41 0.58 0.04
CA ILE A 16 1.86 -0.15 1.23
C ILE A 16 0.65 -0.26 2.16
N ASN A 17 0.32 -1.47 2.58
CA ASN A 17 -0.73 -1.71 3.57
C ASN A 17 -0.40 -2.94 4.42
N LYS A 18 -1.19 -3.18 5.46
CA LYS A 18 -1.07 -4.32 6.38
C LYS A 18 -0.88 -5.65 5.61
N ILE A 19 0.09 -6.46 6.05
CA ILE A 19 0.39 -7.79 5.49
C ILE A 19 -0.89 -8.64 5.35
N GLY A 20 -1.02 -9.34 4.22
CA GLY A 20 -2.22 -10.07 3.81
C GLY A 20 -3.10 -9.33 2.79
N SER A 21 -2.96 -8.00 2.67
CA SER A 21 -3.72 -7.19 1.72
C SER A 21 -3.42 -7.51 0.25
N TRP A 22 -2.17 -7.82 -0.10
CA TRP A 22 -1.77 -8.21 -1.46
C TRP A 22 -2.50 -9.49 -1.88
N GLY A 23 -2.54 -10.50 -1.02
CA GLY A 23 -3.19 -11.78 -1.30
C GLY A 23 -4.69 -11.62 -1.57
N ILE A 24 -5.37 -10.77 -0.78
CA ILE A 24 -6.80 -10.50 -0.96
C ILE A 24 -7.03 -9.66 -2.22
N ALA A 25 -6.17 -8.68 -2.52
CA ALA A 25 -6.23 -7.90 -3.76
C ALA A 25 -6.04 -8.76 -5.01
N PHE A 26 -5.04 -9.65 -4.97
CA PHE A 26 -4.79 -10.62 -6.04
C PHE A 26 -5.99 -11.54 -6.26
N ALA A 27 -6.56 -12.09 -5.18
CA ALA A 27 -7.73 -12.95 -5.26
C ALA A 27 -8.94 -12.23 -5.88
N ALA A 28 -9.23 -11.00 -5.45
CA ALA A 28 -10.30 -10.19 -6.04
C ALA A 28 -10.07 -9.94 -7.54
N ARG A 29 -8.87 -9.52 -7.93
CA ARG A 29 -8.53 -9.32 -9.34
C ARG A 29 -8.64 -10.60 -10.17
N SER A 30 -8.25 -11.74 -9.61
CA SER A 30 -8.29 -13.04 -10.30
C SER A 30 -9.71 -13.47 -10.70
N VAL A 31 -10.73 -13.01 -9.97
CA VAL A 31 -12.15 -13.28 -10.26
C VAL A 31 -12.84 -12.11 -10.99
N GLY A 32 -12.08 -11.10 -11.42
CA GLY A 32 -12.58 -9.92 -12.13
C GLY A 32 -13.20 -8.84 -11.25
N ASP A 33 -13.06 -8.95 -9.93
CA ASP A 33 -13.58 -7.94 -9.00
C ASP A 33 -12.65 -6.71 -8.93
N PRO A 34 -13.20 -5.48 -8.88
CA PRO A 34 -12.40 -4.29 -8.73
C PRO A 34 -11.85 -4.18 -7.30
N VAL A 35 -10.66 -3.59 -7.19
CA VAL A 35 -9.95 -3.33 -5.93
C VAL A 35 -9.77 -1.83 -5.78
N TYR A 36 -10.38 -1.25 -4.75
CA TYR A 36 -10.23 0.17 -4.43
C TYR A 36 -9.43 0.36 -3.15
N VAL A 37 -8.54 1.34 -3.18
CA VAL A 37 -7.80 1.79 -2.00
C VAL A 37 -8.46 3.06 -1.48
N VAL A 38 -8.99 3.02 -0.26
CA VAL A 38 -9.67 4.15 0.38
C VAL A 38 -8.70 4.82 1.34
N THR A 39 -8.25 6.02 1.00
CA THR A 39 -7.17 6.68 1.73
C THR A 39 -7.16 8.19 1.48
N PRO A 40 -6.70 9.02 2.44
CA PRO A 40 -6.32 10.39 2.14
C PRO A 40 -5.25 10.44 1.05
N SER A 41 -5.32 11.44 0.17
CA SER A 41 -4.36 11.61 -0.92
C SER A 41 -2.95 11.97 -0.42
N LEU A 42 -2.86 12.60 0.76
CA LEU A 42 -1.61 12.93 1.46
C LEU A 42 -0.86 11.72 2.05
N LYS A 43 -1.36 10.49 1.86
CA LYS A 43 -0.55 9.28 2.11
C LYS A 43 0.44 8.99 0.98
N LEU A 44 0.41 9.78 -0.09
CA LEU A 44 1.41 9.74 -1.15
C LEU A 44 2.77 10.22 -0.65
N GLU A 45 3.75 9.34 -0.73
CA GLU A 45 5.16 9.62 -0.51
C GLU A 45 5.87 9.66 -1.88
N ILE A 46 6.06 10.87 -2.40
CA ILE A 46 6.48 11.09 -3.80
C ILE A 46 7.91 10.60 -4.10
N ASP A 47 8.80 10.59 -3.11
CA ASP A 47 10.19 10.13 -3.29
C ASP A 47 10.32 8.61 -3.10
N SER A 48 9.22 7.93 -2.78
CA SER A 48 9.16 6.48 -2.63
C SER A 48 8.74 5.79 -3.94
N HIS A 49 9.35 4.64 -4.19
CA HIS A 49 9.04 3.75 -5.31
C HIS A 49 8.89 2.33 -4.76
N LYS A 50 8.02 1.49 -5.33
CA LYS A 50 7.77 0.14 -4.80
C LYS A 50 9.04 -0.69 -4.50
N ASP A 51 10.09 -0.52 -5.31
CA ASP A 51 11.35 -1.25 -5.17
C ASP A 51 12.26 -0.78 -4.02
N ASN A 52 12.03 0.43 -3.47
CA ASN A 52 12.88 1.04 -2.44
C ASN A 52 12.20 1.16 -1.07
N VAL A 53 10.93 0.77 -0.96
CA VAL A 53 10.18 0.79 0.30
C VAL A 53 10.80 -0.19 1.30
N LYS A 54 11.11 0.31 2.50
CA LYS A 54 11.57 -0.53 3.62
C LYS A 54 10.36 -1.01 4.42
N ILE A 55 10.12 -2.32 4.40
CA ILE A 55 9.05 -2.94 5.19
C ILE A 55 9.48 -3.08 6.65
N GLU A 56 8.65 -2.59 7.56
CA GLU A 56 8.83 -2.74 9.00
C GLU A 56 8.80 -4.23 9.38
N MET A 57 9.86 -4.68 10.07
CA MET A 57 9.93 -6.00 10.67
C MET A 57 9.62 -5.90 12.16
N ARG A 58 8.57 -6.57 12.62
CA ARG A 58 8.11 -6.56 14.01
C ARG A 58 8.65 -7.73 14.81
N ASP A 59 8.50 -7.65 16.13
CA ASP A 59 8.98 -8.69 17.04
C ASP A 59 8.28 -10.03 16.76
N ALA A 60 9.05 -11.12 16.71
CA ALA A 60 8.54 -12.47 16.50
C ALA A 60 7.55 -12.91 17.60
N ARG A 61 7.69 -12.35 18.81
CA ARG A 61 6.82 -12.63 19.94
C ARG A 61 5.39 -12.12 19.74
N GLU A 62 5.15 -11.18 18.82
CA GLU A 62 3.79 -10.80 18.45
C GLU A 62 3.05 -11.91 17.70
N VAL A 63 3.79 -12.79 17.01
CA VAL A 63 3.24 -13.95 16.30
C VAL A 63 3.10 -15.14 17.25
N TRP A 64 4.21 -15.49 17.92
CA TRP A 64 4.24 -16.58 18.88
C TRP A 64 5.28 -16.31 19.98
N PRO A 65 4.85 -15.88 21.17
CA PRO A 65 5.75 -15.57 22.29
C PRO A 65 6.64 -16.74 22.70
N ASP A 66 6.07 -17.95 22.71
CA ASP A 66 6.71 -19.19 23.20
C ASP A 66 7.26 -20.06 22.06
N ALA A 67 7.70 -19.44 20.95
CA ALA A 67 8.27 -20.16 19.82
C ALA A 67 9.51 -20.98 20.25
N PRO A 68 9.71 -22.20 19.73
CA PRO A 68 10.91 -22.98 20.00
C PRO A 68 12.19 -22.22 19.62
N GLU A 69 13.27 -22.33 20.41
CA GLU A 69 14.51 -21.53 20.23
C GLU A 69 15.12 -21.59 18.82
N LYS A 70 14.95 -22.71 18.12
CA LYS A 70 15.50 -22.91 16.76
C LYS A 70 14.55 -22.47 15.64
N LEU A 71 13.31 -22.07 15.96
CA LEU A 71 12.34 -21.59 14.98
C LEU A 71 12.58 -20.12 14.68
N LYS A 72 12.92 -19.81 13.43
CA LYS A 72 13.01 -18.43 12.95
C LYS A 72 11.65 -17.96 12.45
N ILE A 73 11.06 -16.99 13.13
CA ILE A 73 9.83 -16.32 12.71
C ILE A 73 10.18 -15.03 11.97
N ILE A 74 9.50 -14.78 10.86
CA ILE A 74 9.60 -13.55 10.06
C ILE A 74 8.25 -12.85 10.18
N ASN A 75 8.23 -11.63 10.72
CA ASN A 75 7.00 -10.89 11.01
C ASN A 75 7.01 -9.51 10.31
N PRO A 76 6.75 -9.45 8.99
CA PRO A 76 6.61 -8.17 8.29
C PRO A 76 5.27 -7.54 8.66
N ALA A 77 5.29 -6.26 9.03
CA ALA A 77 4.08 -5.55 9.43
C ALA A 77 3.19 -5.12 8.24
N PHE A 78 3.80 -5.00 7.06
CA PHE A 78 3.19 -4.48 5.85
C PHE A 78 3.71 -5.25 4.63
N GLU A 79 3.11 -4.99 3.49
CA GLU A 79 3.60 -5.42 2.19
C GLU A 79 3.24 -4.38 1.12
N VAL A 80 3.88 -4.51 -0.05
CA VAL A 80 3.59 -3.70 -1.22
C VAL A 80 2.49 -4.39 -2.03
N ILE A 81 1.49 -3.62 -2.46
CA ILE A 81 0.43 -3.98 -3.38
C ILE A 81 0.71 -3.25 -4.69
N ASP A 82 1.07 -4.03 -5.72
CA ASP A 82 1.35 -3.53 -7.06
C ASP A 82 0.17 -2.71 -7.60
N SER A 83 0.48 -1.55 -8.21
CA SER A 83 -0.52 -0.63 -8.76
C SER A 83 -1.43 -1.29 -9.80
N GLU A 84 -0.95 -2.32 -10.51
CA GLU A 84 -1.72 -3.12 -11.46
C GLU A 84 -2.88 -3.88 -10.80
N LEU A 85 -2.75 -4.24 -9.52
CA LEU A 85 -3.83 -4.88 -8.77
C LEU A 85 -4.91 -3.87 -8.36
N ILE A 86 -4.63 -2.58 -8.40
CA ILE A 86 -5.52 -1.51 -7.93
C ILE A 86 -6.35 -0.98 -9.10
N THR A 87 -7.65 -0.82 -8.88
CA THR A 87 -8.60 -0.23 -9.84
C THR A 87 -8.67 1.29 -9.69
N GLY A 88 -8.55 1.81 -8.47
CA GLY A 88 -8.51 3.25 -8.21
C GLY A 88 -8.33 3.58 -6.74
N TYR A 89 -7.87 4.80 -6.50
CA TYR A 89 -7.79 5.43 -5.18
C TYR A 89 -9.05 6.25 -4.93
N ILE A 90 -9.72 6.00 -3.81
CA ILE A 90 -10.85 6.82 -3.34
C ILE A 90 -10.29 7.77 -2.28
N THR A 91 -10.22 9.05 -2.63
CA THR A 91 -9.63 10.11 -1.81
C THR A 91 -10.61 11.28 -1.64
N GLU A 92 -10.23 12.26 -0.84
CA GLU A 92 -10.92 13.55 -0.72
C GLU A 92 -10.94 14.37 -2.03
N LEU A 93 -10.06 14.04 -2.98
CA LEU A 93 -9.99 14.66 -4.32
C LEU A 93 -10.84 13.91 -5.36
N GLY A 94 -11.53 12.83 -4.97
CA GLY A 94 -12.31 11.98 -5.85
C GLY A 94 -11.67 10.61 -6.11
N ILE A 95 -12.13 9.93 -7.16
CA ILE A 95 -11.59 8.64 -7.60
C ILE A 95 -10.47 8.88 -8.61
N ILE A 96 -9.27 8.39 -8.32
CA ILE A 96 -8.06 8.65 -9.10
C ILE A 96 -7.45 7.33 -9.58
N ASP A 97 -7.04 7.26 -10.84
CA ASP A 97 -6.30 6.10 -11.38
C ASP A 97 -4.92 6.01 -10.71
N PRO A 98 -4.41 4.80 -10.39
CA PRO A 98 -3.09 4.65 -9.80
C PRO A 98 -1.96 5.34 -10.56
N LYS A 99 -2.05 5.45 -11.90
CA LYS A 99 -1.03 6.12 -12.73
C LYS A 99 -1.04 7.64 -12.57
N ASP A 100 -2.18 8.20 -12.17
CA ASP A 100 -2.38 9.64 -12.12
C ASP A 100 -2.22 10.21 -10.70
N ILE A 101 -2.25 9.36 -9.65
CA ILE A 101 -2.27 9.80 -8.24
C ILE A 101 -1.17 10.80 -7.91
N ALA A 102 0.07 10.55 -8.34
CA ALA A 102 1.19 11.44 -8.08
C ALA A 102 1.00 12.83 -8.72
N SER A 103 0.51 12.85 -9.96
CA SER A 103 0.28 14.10 -10.70
C SER A 103 -0.90 14.89 -10.13
N VAL A 104 -1.99 14.21 -9.77
CA VAL A 104 -3.20 14.83 -9.19
C VAL A 104 -2.89 15.43 -7.83
N VAL A 105 -2.19 14.71 -6.96
CA VAL A 105 -1.79 15.22 -5.64
C VAL A 105 -0.88 16.45 -5.78
N LYS A 106 0.13 16.38 -6.65
CA LYS A 106 1.04 17.52 -6.91
C LYS A 106 0.32 18.77 -7.43
N GLN A 107 -0.69 18.61 -8.28
CA GLN A 107 -1.48 19.73 -8.82
C GLN A 107 -2.35 20.38 -7.74
N ASN A 108 -2.87 19.60 -6.79
CA ASN A 108 -3.75 20.10 -5.72
C ASN A 108 -2.98 20.62 -4.50
N TYR A 109 -1.77 20.11 -4.25
CA TYR A 109 -0.90 20.52 -3.15
C TYR A 109 0.46 20.99 -3.68
N SER A 110 0.46 22.16 -4.34
CA SER A 110 1.66 22.74 -4.96
C SER A 110 2.80 23.08 -3.99
N TRP A 111 2.53 23.02 -2.68
CA TRP A 111 3.50 23.27 -1.61
C TRP A 111 4.23 22.00 -1.14
N LEU A 112 3.85 20.80 -1.62
CA LEU A 112 4.66 19.61 -1.41
C LEU A 112 5.97 19.80 -2.17
N GLU A 113 7.04 20.11 -1.42
CA GLU A 113 8.39 20.26 -1.95
C GLU A 113 9.02 18.87 -2.12
N PHE A 114 9.79 18.70 -3.20
CA PHE A 114 10.42 17.45 -3.62
C PHE A 114 11.92 17.57 -3.35
N GLU A 115 12.55 16.58 -2.71
CA GLU A 115 14.01 16.53 -2.51
C GLU A 115 14.71 15.65 -3.55
#